data_AF-A0A817DUD4-F1
#
_entry.id   AF-A0A817DUD4-F1
#
_cell.length_a   1.000
_cell.length_b   1.000
_cell.length_c   1.000
_cell.angle_alpha   90.00
_cell.angle_beta   90.00
_cell.angle_gamma   90.00
#
_symmetry.space_group_name_H-M   'P 1'
#
loop_
_entity.id
_entity.type
_entity.pdbx_description
1 polymer ?
#
loop_
_entity_poly.entity_id
_entity_poly.type
_entity_poly.pdbx_seq_one_letter_code
_entity_poly.pdbx_strand_id
1 'polypeptide(L)'
;MFVRLLLNTKSSITLMMPWWIGTGGAGLRTAFGLSAAGFKTAVISKLFPTRSHTVASQAGINAALGNMEEDDWRWYMYDTVKGSDWLGDQDAIHYMTEQAPRAIIEVRLLIVLIFVDYDVDDTIFS
;
A
#
# COMPACT_ATOMS: atom_id res chain seq x y z
N MET A 1 21.20 16.13 -28.44
CA MET A 1 20.17 16.09 -29.50
C MET A 1 19.65 14.67 -29.83
N PHE A 2 19.90 13.65 -28.99
CA PHE A 2 19.54 12.25 -29.31
C PHE A 2 18.33 11.69 -28.52
N VAL A 3 17.77 12.45 -27.54
CA VAL A 3 16.60 12.03 -26.74
C VAL A 3 15.26 12.49 -27.35
N ARG A 4 15.28 13.38 -28.35
CA ARG A 4 14.07 14.02 -28.89
C ARG A 4 13.40 13.25 -30.05
N LEU A 5 14.05 12.24 -30.65
CA LEU A 5 13.55 11.62 -31.89
C LEU A 5 12.62 10.39 -31.68
N LEU A 6 12.63 9.76 -30.50
CA LEU A 6 11.76 8.58 -30.21
C LEU A 6 10.35 8.94 -29.72
N LEU A 7 10.06 10.22 -29.47
CA LEU A 7 8.77 10.67 -28.93
C LEU A 7 7.70 10.95 -30.01
N ASN A 8 8.05 10.92 -31.30
CA ASN A 8 7.21 11.51 -32.33
C ASN A 8 6.21 10.55 -33.03
N THR A 9 6.17 9.26 -32.66
CA THR A 9 5.19 8.30 -33.22
C THR A 9 4.44 7.48 -32.16
N LYS A 10 4.80 7.56 -30.87
CA LYS A 10 4.10 6.92 -29.74
C LYS A 10 3.30 7.90 -28.86
N SER A 11 3.24 9.18 -29.25
CA SER A 11 2.67 10.24 -28.42
C SER A 11 1.20 10.01 -28.06
N SER A 12 0.39 9.41 -28.94
CA SER A 12 -1.03 9.18 -28.66
C SER A 12 -1.31 8.03 -27.67
N ILE A 13 -0.48 6.97 -27.65
CA ILE A 13 -0.67 5.80 -26.78
C ILE A 13 -0.06 5.99 -25.39
N THR A 14 1.05 6.74 -25.28
CA THR A 14 1.67 7.01 -23.98
C THR A 14 0.85 8.02 -23.16
N LEU A 15 0.09 8.90 -23.80
CA LEU A 15 -0.78 9.87 -23.11
C LEU A 15 -1.98 9.22 -22.39
N MET A 16 -2.45 8.05 -22.85
CA MET A 16 -3.52 7.29 -22.18
C MET A 16 -3.01 6.28 -21.15
N MET A 17 -1.69 6.15 -21.00
CA MET A 17 -1.07 5.15 -20.15
C MET A 17 -0.72 5.77 -18.79
N PRO A 18 -1.37 5.37 -17.69
CA PRO A 18 -1.04 5.93 -16.37
C PRO A 18 0.40 5.58 -15.99
N TRP A 19 1.11 6.57 -15.45
CA TRP A 19 2.50 6.44 -15.02
C TRP A 19 2.65 6.80 -13.54
N TRP A 20 3.46 6.00 -12.83
CA TRP A 20 3.84 6.22 -11.44
C TRP A 20 5.32 6.52 -11.32
N ILE A 21 5.65 7.50 -10.49
CA ILE A 21 7.03 7.85 -10.15
C ILE A 21 7.32 7.34 -8.75
N GLY A 22 8.17 6.32 -8.65
CA GLY A 22 8.57 5.68 -7.40
C GLY A 22 8.21 4.19 -7.34
N THR A 23 9.15 3.37 -6.86
CA THR A 23 9.01 1.91 -6.71
C THR A 23 9.06 1.45 -5.25
N GLY A 24 8.65 2.32 -4.32
CA GLY A 24 8.43 1.94 -2.92
C GLY A 24 7.14 1.13 -2.73
N GLY A 25 6.81 0.79 -1.48
CA GLY A 25 5.61 -0.01 -1.17
C GLY A 25 4.33 0.58 -1.76
N ALA A 26 4.13 1.89 -1.63
CA ALA A 26 3.00 2.59 -2.23
C ALA A 26 3.00 2.52 -3.77
N GLY A 27 4.13 2.87 -4.41
CA GLY A 27 4.23 2.90 -5.87
C GLY A 27 4.03 1.52 -6.52
N LEU A 28 4.59 0.46 -5.92
CA LEU A 28 4.37 -0.91 -6.37
C LEU A 28 2.92 -1.35 -6.15
N ARG A 29 2.31 -1.01 -5.02
CA ARG A 29 0.90 -1.34 -4.74
C ARG A 29 -0.03 -0.67 -5.74
N THR A 30 0.18 0.61 -6.04
CA THR A 30 -0.65 1.32 -7.02
C THR A 30 -0.42 0.84 -8.45
N ALA A 31 0.82 0.53 -8.82
CA ALA A 31 1.13 -0.05 -10.12
C ALA A 31 0.47 -1.42 -10.31
N PHE A 32 0.49 -2.26 -9.27
CA PHE A 32 -0.21 -3.54 -9.26
C PHE A 32 -1.72 -3.34 -9.38
N GLY A 33 -2.31 -2.42 -8.61
CA GLY A 33 -3.74 -2.11 -8.68
C GLY A 33 -4.19 -1.63 -10.06
N LEU A 34 -3.42 -0.76 -10.71
CA LEU A 34 -3.70 -0.32 -12.07
C LEU A 34 -3.55 -1.46 -13.09
N SER A 35 -2.52 -2.30 -12.93
CA SER A 35 -2.34 -3.48 -13.78
C SER A 35 -3.48 -4.48 -13.62
N ALA A 36 -3.96 -4.71 -12.40
CA ALA A 36 -5.08 -5.59 -12.09
C ALA A 36 -6.40 -5.04 -12.67
N ALA A 37 -6.56 -3.72 -12.72
CA ALA A 37 -7.66 -3.05 -13.38
C ALA A 37 -7.56 -3.05 -14.93
N GLY A 38 -6.55 -3.70 -15.51
CA GLY A 38 -6.37 -3.84 -16.96
C GLY A 38 -5.62 -2.68 -17.62
N PHE A 39 -5.11 -1.71 -16.86
CA PHE A 39 -4.34 -0.61 -17.41
C PHE A 39 -2.89 -1.02 -17.63
N LYS A 40 -2.39 -0.78 -18.83
CA LYS A 40 -0.96 -0.81 -19.09
C LYS A 40 -0.34 0.31 -18.25
N THR A 41 0.52 -0.02 -17.28
CA THR A 41 1.05 0.96 -16.32
C THR A 41 2.57 1.02 -16.43
N ALA A 42 3.13 2.22 -16.47
CA ALA A 42 4.58 2.42 -16.42
C ALA A 42 4.99 2.82 -15.00
N VAL A 43 6.00 2.16 -14.44
CA VAL A 43 6.60 2.53 -13.16
C VAL A 43 8.03 3.00 -13.40
N ILE A 44 8.31 4.23 -13.00
CA ILE A 44 9.60 4.86 -13.22
C ILE A 44 10.26 5.07 -11.85
N SER A 45 11.50 4.64 -11.70
CA SER A 45 12.26 4.88 -10.47
C SER A 45 13.73 5.10 -10.72
N LYS A 46 14.33 5.95 -9.90
CA LYS A 46 15.78 6.21 -9.87
C LYS A 46 16.56 5.03 -9.31
N LEU A 47 15.94 4.27 -8.41
CA LEU A 47 16.57 3.15 -7.70
C LEU A 47 15.90 1.84 -8.12
N PHE A 48 16.65 0.75 -8.01
CA PHE A 48 16.06 -0.57 -8.14
C PHE A 48 14.98 -0.78 -7.06
N PRO A 49 13.80 -1.37 -7.38
CA PRO A 49 12.64 -1.41 -6.48
C PRO A 49 12.92 -1.87 -5.05
N THR A 50 13.75 -2.89 -4.87
CA THR A 50 14.11 -3.43 -3.55
C THR A 50 15.09 -2.57 -2.75
N ARG A 51 15.59 -1.46 -3.32
CA ARG A 51 16.41 -0.45 -2.65
C ARG A 51 15.65 0.83 -2.33
N SER A 52 14.33 0.81 -2.46
CA SER A 52 13.48 1.91 -1.96
C SER A 52 13.53 1.96 -0.43
N HIS A 53 13.38 3.14 0.17
CA HIS A 53 13.49 3.30 1.63
C HIS A 53 12.43 2.50 2.42
N THR A 54 11.35 2.05 1.76
CA THR A 54 10.39 1.11 2.35
C THR A 54 11.07 -0.18 2.83
N VAL A 55 12.20 -0.59 2.23
CA VAL A 55 12.98 -1.77 2.68
C VAL A 55 13.61 -1.59 4.06
N ALA A 56 13.83 -0.34 4.48
CA ALA A 56 14.44 -0.01 5.77
C ALA A 56 13.40 0.08 6.90
N SER A 57 12.10 -0.03 6.59
CA SER A 57 11.05 -0.07 7.60
C SER A 57 11.17 -1.35 8.44
N GLN A 58 11.46 -1.18 9.72
CA GLN A 58 11.58 -2.28 10.68
C GLN A 58 10.31 -2.47 11.51
N ALA A 59 9.59 -1.37 11.79
CA ALA A 59 8.32 -1.42 12.48
C ALA A 59 7.24 -2.06 11.61
N GLY A 60 6.26 -2.69 12.27
CA GLY A 60 5.10 -3.28 11.61
C GLY A 60 4.14 -2.24 11.01
N ILE A 61 3.02 -2.74 10.49
CA ILE A 61 1.92 -1.92 9.97
C ILE A 61 0.77 -1.99 10.98
N ASN A 62 0.28 -0.84 11.42
CA ASN A 62 -0.83 -0.77 12.36
C ASN A 62 -2.17 -1.03 11.64
N ALA A 63 -2.98 -1.93 12.17
CA ALA A 63 -4.40 -2.02 11.86
C ALA A 63 -5.16 -2.67 13.02
N ALA A 64 -6.41 -2.24 13.20
CA ALA A 64 -7.34 -2.84 14.14
C ALA A 64 -7.83 -4.20 13.64
N LEU A 65 -6.98 -5.22 13.78
CA LEU A 65 -7.28 -6.61 13.41
C LEU A 65 -7.95 -7.38 14.57
N GLY A 66 -7.81 -6.91 15.80
CA GLY A 66 -8.36 -7.57 16.99
C GLY A 66 -7.70 -8.91 17.34
N ASN A 67 -6.47 -9.16 16.87
CA ASN A 67 -5.79 -10.45 17.05
C ASN A 67 -5.26 -10.71 18.47
N MET A 68 -4.93 -9.64 19.22
CA MET A 68 -4.37 -9.76 20.59
C MET A 68 -5.39 -9.39 21.67
N GLU A 69 -6.23 -8.39 21.39
CA GLU A 69 -7.32 -7.93 22.22
C GLU A 69 -8.45 -7.41 21.32
N GLU A 70 -9.65 -7.25 21.86
CA GLU A 70 -10.76 -6.66 21.11
C GLU A 70 -10.37 -5.24 20.67
N ASP A 71 -10.52 -4.93 19.38
CA ASP A 71 -10.05 -3.67 18.80
C ASP A 71 -11.09 -3.11 17.81
N ASP A 72 -11.24 -1.79 17.81
CA ASP A 72 -12.16 -1.04 16.93
C ASP A 72 -11.35 -0.01 16.14
N TRP A 73 -11.57 0.04 14.83
CA TRP A 73 -10.95 1.02 13.93
C TRP A 73 -11.21 2.48 14.37
N ARG A 74 -12.29 2.74 15.11
CA ARG A 74 -12.61 4.06 15.68
C ARG A 74 -11.63 4.47 16.79
N TRP A 75 -11.13 3.52 17.57
CA TRP A 75 -10.11 3.80 18.58
C TRP A 75 -8.80 4.15 17.89
N TYR A 76 -8.45 3.41 16.84
CA TYR A 76 -7.31 3.75 16.00
C TYR A 76 -7.44 5.13 15.31
N MET A 77 -8.65 5.49 14.86
CA MET A 77 -8.96 6.83 14.34
C MET A 77 -8.73 7.90 15.41
N TYR A 78 -9.24 7.70 16.62
CA TYR A 78 -9.08 8.65 17.72
C TYR A 78 -7.61 8.90 18.05
N ASP A 79 -6.81 7.83 18.17
CA ASP A 79 -5.38 7.94 18.45
C ASP A 79 -4.62 8.63 17.31
N THR A 80 -5.03 8.41 16.06
CA THR A 80 -4.42 9.07 14.90
C THR A 80 -4.75 10.57 14.85
N VAL A 81 -6.02 10.96 15.11
CA VAL A 81 -6.42 12.37 15.17
C VAL A 81 -5.70 13.08 16.31
N LYS A 82 -5.69 12.48 17.50
CA LYS A 82 -5.00 13.02 18.67
C LYS A 82 -3.48 13.10 18.45
N GLY A 83 -2.87 12.08 17.85
CA GLY A 83 -1.45 12.03 17.53
C GLY A 83 -1.03 13.04 16.47
N SER A 84 -1.95 13.43 15.58
CA SER A 84 -1.75 14.49 14.58
C SER A 84 -1.86 15.92 15.14
N ASP A 85 -2.07 16.06 16.45
CA ASP A 85 -2.35 17.35 17.11
C ASP A 85 -3.55 18.08 16.49
N TRP A 86 -4.57 17.31 16.08
CA TRP A 86 -5.79 17.79 15.40
C TRP A 86 -5.57 18.51 14.06
N LEU A 87 -4.35 18.46 13.50
CA LEU A 87 -4.02 19.04 12.20
C LEU A 87 -4.25 18.06 11.04
N GLY A 88 -4.42 16.76 11.33
CA GLY A 88 -4.71 15.75 10.33
C GLY A 88 -6.12 15.87 9.77
N ASP A 89 -6.27 15.63 8.47
CA ASP A 89 -7.59 15.61 7.84
C ASP A 89 -8.37 14.37 8.28
N GLN A 90 -9.52 14.60 8.91
CA GLN A 90 -10.26 13.53 9.57
C GLN A 90 -10.94 12.60 8.56
N ASP A 91 -11.25 13.07 7.36
CA ASP A 91 -11.84 12.24 6.31
C ASP A 91 -10.84 11.19 5.77
N ALA A 92 -9.59 11.61 5.58
CA ALA A 92 -8.50 10.78 5.14
C ALA A 92 -8.06 9.81 6.24
N ILE A 93 -8.02 10.27 7.49
CA ILE A 93 -7.73 9.41 8.65
C ILE A 93 -8.83 8.35 8.80
N HIS A 94 -10.11 8.74 8.74
CA HIS A 94 -11.24 7.80 8.80
C HIS A 94 -11.10 6.70 7.74
N TYR A 95 -10.90 7.09 6.48
CA TYR A 95 -10.74 6.14 5.39
C TYR A 95 -9.53 5.23 5.60
N MET A 96 -8.39 5.78 6.03
CA MET A 96 -7.19 5.01 6.32
C MET A 96 -7.43 3.95 7.40
N THR A 97 -8.06 4.33 8.52
CA THR A 97 -8.24 3.44 9.68
C THR A 97 -9.30 2.38 9.44
N GLU A 98 -10.38 2.71 8.73
CA GLU A 98 -11.43 1.77 8.33
C GLU A 98 -10.90 0.73 7.32
N GLN A 99 -10.05 1.16 6.37
CA GLN A 99 -9.52 0.27 5.33
C GLN A 99 -8.27 -0.51 5.77
N ALA A 100 -7.62 -0.13 6.87
CA ALA A 100 -6.38 -0.73 7.34
C ALA A 100 -6.47 -2.26 7.53
N PRO A 101 -7.50 -2.83 8.20
CA PRO A 101 -7.57 -4.28 8.43
C PRO A 101 -7.62 -5.08 7.11
N ARG A 102 -8.43 -4.61 6.16
CA ARG A 102 -8.55 -5.24 4.83
C ARG A 102 -7.24 -5.17 4.04
N ALA A 103 -6.55 -4.03 4.09
CA ALA A 103 -5.28 -3.84 3.41
C ALA A 103 -4.18 -4.76 3.96
N ILE A 104 -4.12 -4.97 5.28
CA ILE A 104 -3.13 -5.88 5.87
C ILE A 104 -3.41 -7.34 5.49
N ILE A 105 -4.67 -7.77 5.51
CA ILE A 105 -5.05 -9.13 5.09
C ILE A 105 -4.63 -9.37 3.63
N GLU A 106 -4.84 -8.39 2.76
CA GLU A 106 -4.43 -8.50 1.35
C GLU A 106 -2.90 -8.66 1.21
N VAL A 107 -2.10 -7.87 1.93
CA VAL A 107 -0.63 -7.96 1.89
C VAL A 107 -0.13 -9.29 2.46
N ARG A 108 -0.80 -9.82 3.49
CA ARG A 108 -0.51 -11.15 4.05
C ARG A 108 -0.65 -12.26 3.01
N LEU A 109 -1.73 -12.23 2.22
CA LEU A 109 -1.98 -13.23 1.18
C LEU A 109 -0.97 -13.14 0.01
N LEU A 110 -0.26 -12.03 -0.12
CA LEU A 110 0.54 -11.66 -1.28
C LEU A 110 2.06 -11.85 -1.15
N ILE A 111 2.59 -12.54 -0.12
CA ILE A 111 4.02 -12.96 0.09
C ILE A 111 4.66 -12.43 1.40
N VAL A 112 4.04 -11.52 2.16
CA VAL A 112 4.67 -11.02 3.42
C VAL A 112 4.48 -12.02 4.58
N LEU A 113 5.59 -12.55 5.11
CA LEU A 113 5.64 -13.29 6.38
C LEU A 113 5.40 -12.31 7.54
N ILE A 114 4.13 -12.11 7.89
CA ILE A 114 3.74 -11.41 9.12
C ILE A 114 3.83 -12.44 10.25
N PHE A 115 4.62 -12.15 11.28
CA PHE A 115 4.58 -12.87 12.56
C PHE A 115 3.29 -12.47 13.27
N VAL A 116 2.20 -13.19 12.96
CA VAL A 116 0.97 -13.13 13.74
C VAL A 116 1.06 -14.25 14.76
N ASP A 117 1.07 -13.91 16.04
CA ASP A 117 0.80 -14.88 17.12
C ASP A 117 -0.59 -15.44 16.84
N TYR A 118 -0.63 -16.67 16.35
CA TYR A 118 -1.87 -17.35 15.99
C TYR A 118 -2.16 -18.36 17.10
N ASP A 119 -3.18 -18.09 17.90
CA ASP A 119 -4.06 -19.16 18.36
C ASP A 119 -4.99 -19.47 17.18
N VAL A 120 -4.59 -20.46 16.37
CA VAL A 120 -5.50 -21.06 15.38
C VAL A 120 -6.34 -22.03 16.21
N ASP A 121 -7.51 -21.61 16.66
CA ASP A 121 -8.51 -22.56 17.14
C ASP A 121 -8.85 -23.56 16.00
N ASP A 122 -8.27 -24.75 16.09
CA ASP A 122 -8.86 -26.09 15.91
C ASP A 122 -9.88 -26.34 14.77
N THR A 123 -9.88 -25.57 13.69
CA THR A 123 -10.87 -25.72 12.59
C THR A 123 -10.28 -26.09 11.23
N ILE A 124 -8.96 -26.31 11.16
CA ILE A 124 -8.28 -26.74 9.92
C ILE A 124 -7.88 -28.23 9.98
N PHE A 125 -8.09 -28.90 11.12
CA PHE A 125 -7.97 -30.35 11.28
C PHE A 125 -9.31 -30.96 11.73
N SER A 126 -10.32 -30.91 10.87
CA SER A 126 -11.46 -31.83 10.88
C SER A 126 -11.83 -32.25 9.46
#